data_AF-A0A517TZT6-F1
#
_entry.id   AF-A0A517TZT6-F1
#
_cell.length_a   1.000
_cell.length_b   1.000
_cell.length_c   1.000
_cell.angle_alpha   90.00
_cell.angle_beta   90.00
_cell.angle_gamma   90.00
#
_symmetry.space_group_name_H-M   'P 1'
#
loop_
_entity.id
_entity.type
_entity.pdbx_description
1 polymer ?
#
loop_
_entity_poly.entity_id
_entity_poly.type
_entity_poly.pdbx_seq_one_letter_code
_entity_poly.pdbx_strand_id
1 'polypeptide(L)'
;MKTFRIVRHALALTALMSSPAWAIPVLDGKADAEYGAALSTQNTNTQFGNATSGDPINGGGGSEIDQVFAVISGGRLYVTIAGNLETNFNKIDLFIDSEAGGVNTIDGGVLPAGVDQFCCGGNGTNPDNTGALQRLTGLTFDAGFTADHYLTFTHGFEKLRENLPDQLQFYAATTHYADLTDGVNGRHGALGMQLAQRGLPNVLRGTTADFDTDGNVDGGEFLTWQRNGTVTTGGTRAMGDADGNGAVNAADLATWQGTFGFNVASAPFDGYYFAPQNPNVDKSDILVGPALPDLAQGDLIDKVYAQGAGTVNGNLVTRELEFSLPIDGSDPSNTFKRRDMENIVDLQMAIDNSNVAGVSGNGPYDVPTTDDPQNVKSGIEFSIPLSEIGYTSGPIKLIAFVNNGGHDFLANQVSGEGVLFGNLGGLLPDFELEFPGNQFVVVPAPAVAAAAAVPEPTAALLLLSGIGLLGVSRRR
;
A
#
# COMPACT_ATOMS: atom_id res chain seq x y z
N MET A 1 50.87 -17.63 -62.48
CA MET A 1 50.09 -16.48 -61.95
C MET A 1 48.83 -17.00 -61.28
N LYS A 2 48.76 -16.92 -59.94
CA LYS A 2 47.54 -16.86 -59.11
C LYS A 2 48.02 -16.68 -57.66
N THR A 3 48.08 -15.44 -57.22
CA THR A 3 48.53 -15.01 -55.89
C THR A 3 47.33 -15.03 -54.95
N PHE A 4 47.35 -15.88 -53.91
CA PHE A 4 46.34 -15.87 -52.85
C PHE A 4 46.65 -14.74 -51.85
N ARG A 5 45.75 -13.76 -51.73
CA ARG A 5 45.76 -12.76 -50.66
C ARG A 5 45.03 -13.33 -49.43
N ILE A 6 45.74 -13.46 -48.31
CA ILE A 6 45.15 -13.74 -47.00
C ILE A 6 44.70 -12.38 -46.42
N VAL A 7 43.39 -12.19 -46.28
CA VAL A 7 42.80 -11.06 -45.54
C VAL A 7 42.69 -11.47 -44.07
N ARG A 8 43.49 -10.84 -43.20
CA ARG A 8 43.35 -10.96 -41.74
C ARG A 8 42.20 -10.05 -41.30
N HIS A 9 41.09 -10.63 -40.85
CA HIS A 9 40.03 -9.90 -40.16
C HIS A 9 40.50 -9.65 -38.72
N ALA A 10 40.63 -8.39 -38.34
CA ALA A 10 40.79 -7.99 -36.94
C ALA A 10 39.42 -8.07 -36.27
N LEU A 11 39.28 -8.97 -35.28
CA LEU A 11 38.10 -9.09 -34.46
C LEU A 11 38.13 -7.96 -33.41
N ALA A 12 37.31 -6.93 -33.60
CA ALA A 12 37.10 -5.90 -32.59
C ALA A 12 36.24 -6.50 -31.46
N LEU A 13 36.83 -6.69 -30.29
CA LEU A 13 36.13 -7.13 -29.09
C LEU A 13 35.46 -5.90 -28.46
N THR A 14 34.17 -5.71 -28.74
CA THR A 14 33.36 -4.67 -28.09
C THR A 14 33.08 -5.10 -26.65
N ALA A 15 33.72 -4.44 -25.68
CA ALA A 15 33.36 -4.61 -24.27
C ALA A 15 32.00 -3.93 -24.03
N LEU A 16 30.93 -4.74 -23.93
CA LEU A 16 29.65 -4.28 -23.42
C LEU A 16 29.85 -3.93 -21.94
N MET A 17 29.86 -2.64 -21.61
CA MET A 17 29.73 -2.21 -20.22
C MET A 17 28.30 -2.50 -19.78
N SER A 18 28.13 -3.44 -18.85
CA SER A 18 26.89 -3.60 -18.12
C SER A 18 26.70 -2.38 -17.23
N SER A 19 25.79 -1.48 -17.60
CA SER A 19 25.29 -0.49 -16.64
C SER A 19 24.69 -1.25 -15.45
N PRO A 20 24.89 -0.79 -14.20
CA PRO A 20 24.17 -1.36 -13.08
C PRO A 20 22.67 -1.18 -13.36
N ALA A 21 21.95 -2.28 -13.48
CA ALA A 21 20.49 -2.24 -13.37
C ALA A 21 20.20 -1.80 -11.94
N TRP A 22 19.58 -0.64 -11.78
CA TRP A 22 19.11 -0.20 -10.47
C TRP A 22 18.00 -1.17 -10.07
N ALA A 23 18.10 -1.74 -8.87
CA ALA A 23 17.04 -2.60 -8.35
C ALA A 23 15.76 -1.78 -8.25
N ILE A 24 14.67 -2.32 -8.81
CA ILE A 24 13.34 -1.73 -8.73
C ILE A 24 12.76 -2.17 -7.38
N PRO A 25 12.20 -1.25 -6.56
CA PRO A 25 11.55 -1.62 -5.31
C PRO A 25 10.46 -2.68 -5.54
N VAL A 26 10.36 -3.64 -4.63
CA VAL A 26 9.28 -4.63 -4.62
C VAL A 26 8.14 -4.05 -3.80
N LEU A 27 6.92 -4.01 -4.35
CA LEU A 27 5.75 -3.51 -3.63
C LEU A 27 5.26 -4.55 -2.62
N ASP A 28 5.86 -4.59 -1.45
CA ASP A 28 5.54 -5.54 -0.37
C ASP A 28 5.15 -4.87 0.97
N GLY A 29 4.98 -3.55 0.96
CA GLY A 29 4.61 -2.76 2.12
C GLY A 29 5.82 -2.34 2.95
N LYS A 30 7.05 -2.45 2.43
CA LYS A 30 8.28 -2.23 3.19
C LYS A 30 9.30 -1.37 2.44
N ALA A 31 9.89 -0.42 3.16
CA ALA A 31 11.00 0.38 2.69
C ALA A 31 12.31 -0.45 2.71
N ASP A 32 12.65 -1.03 1.57
CA ASP A 32 13.92 -1.73 1.34
C ASP A 32 15.09 -0.77 1.07
N ALA A 33 16.28 -1.32 0.86
CA ALA A 33 17.52 -0.56 0.71
C ALA A 33 17.50 0.40 -0.50
N GLU A 34 16.73 0.07 -1.53
CA GLU A 34 16.53 0.81 -2.77
C GLU A 34 15.96 2.22 -2.54
N TYR A 35 15.19 2.40 -1.45
CA TYR A 35 14.64 3.70 -1.07
C TYR A 35 15.69 4.66 -0.48
N GLY A 36 16.80 4.14 0.03
CA GLY A 36 17.82 4.93 0.72
C GLY A 36 17.40 5.38 2.12
N ALA A 37 17.85 6.59 2.50
CA ALA A 37 17.52 7.15 3.82
C ALA A 37 16.07 7.67 3.85
N ALA A 38 15.47 7.68 5.04
CA ALA A 38 14.16 8.28 5.24
C ALA A 38 14.22 9.78 4.90
N LEU A 39 13.17 10.27 4.22
CA LEU A 39 12.97 11.68 3.91
C LEU A 39 12.34 12.43 5.08
N SER A 40 11.61 11.72 5.93
CA SER A 40 11.19 12.19 7.26
C SER A 40 11.18 11.05 8.27
N THR A 41 11.37 11.41 9.54
CA THR A 41 11.16 10.54 10.69
C THR A 41 10.29 11.28 11.67
N GLN A 42 9.22 10.65 12.12
CA GLN A 42 8.23 11.26 13.00
C GLN A 42 8.87 11.66 14.32
N ASN A 43 8.47 12.83 14.79
CA ASN A 43 8.88 13.33 16.09
C ASN A 43 7.70 13.45 17.07
N THR A 44 6.46 13.23 16.65
CA THR A 44 5.27 13.47 17.46
C THR A 44 4.62 12.15 17.87
N ASN A 45 4.39 11.96 19.18
CA ASN A 45 3.58 10.85 19.71
C ASN A 45 2.16 10.88 19.11
N THR A 46 1.58 9.71 18.82
CA THR A 46 0.28 9.62 18.17
C THR A 46 -0.87 9.64 19.19
N GLN A 47 -1.92 10.39 18.89
CA GLN A 47 -3.20 10.29 19.60
C GLN A 47 -4.18 9.32 18.95
N PHE A 48 -3.81 8.74 17.81
CA PHE A 48 -4.57 7.70 17.12
C PHE A 48 -4.14 6.28 17.57
N GLY A 49 -3.21 6.19 18.53
CA GLY A 49 -2.72 4.93 19.10
C GLY A 49 -1.61 4.30 18.27
N ASN A 50 -0.89 3.37 18.90
CA ASN A 50 0.15 2.54 18.26
C ASN A 50 -0.37 1.10 18.15
N ALA A 51 0.06 0.39 17.11
CA ALA A 51 -0.17 -1.03 16.93
C ALA A 51 0.40 -1.87 18.08
N THR A 52 -0.36 -2.88 18.50
CA THR A 52 0.00 -3.78 19.61
C THR A 52 0.23 -5.22 19.16
N SER A 53 0.00 -5.51 17.88
CA SER A 53 0.15 -6.82 17.25
C SER A 53 0.97 -6.65 15.96
N GLY A 54 1.94 -7.54 15.73
CA GLY A 54 2.71 -7.57 14.49
C GLY A 54 1.99 -8.28 13.34
N ASP A 55 0.66 -8.22 13.30
CA ASP A 55 -0.13 -8.82 12.23
C ASP A 55 -0.21 -7.85 11.04
N PRO A 56 0.13 -8.28 9.81
CA PRO A 56 0.16 -7.41 8.63
C PRO A 56 -1.15 -6.74 8.24
N ILE A 57 -2.30 -7.28 8.68
CA ILE A 57 -3.61 -6.71 8.40
C ILE A 57 -4.15 -6.02 9.63
N ASN A 58 -4.15 -6.69 10.78
CA ASN A 58 -4.80 -6.23 11.99
C ASN A 58 -3.78 -5.93 13.09
N GLY A 59 -3.20 -4.73 13.06
CA GLY A 59 -2.17 -4.30 14.00
C GLY A 59 -2.62 -4.24 15.48
N GLY A 60 -3.88 -4.53 15.80
CA GLY A 60 -4.40 -4.43 17.17
C GLY A 60 -4.64 -2.99 17.65
N GLY A 61 -4.89 -2.09 16.70
CA GLY A 61 -5.13 -0.66 16.92
C GLY A 61 -4.08 0.20 16.24
N GLY A 62 -4.29 1.51 16.28
CA GLY A 62 -3.26 2.50 15.99
C GLY A 62 -3.12 2.91 14.54
N SER A 63 -3.18 4.22 14.31
CA SER A 63 -2.75 4.84 13.04
C SER A 63 -1.62 5.81 13.32
N GLU A 64 -0.49 5.61 12.66
CA GLU A 64 0.71 6.41 12.83
C GLU A 64 1.58 6.44 11.58
N ILE A 65 2.32 7.54 11.44
CA ILE A 65 3.38 7.69 10.43
C ILE A 65 4.67 7.75 11.23
N ASP A 66 5.59 6.83 10.98
CA ASP A 66 6.90 6.78 11.64
C ASP A 66 8.02 7.29 10.73
N GLN A 67 8.02 6.91 9.46
CA GLN A 67 9.00 7.36 8.48
C GLN A 67 8.37 7.47 7.09
N VAL A 68 8.86 8.41 6.29
CA VAL A 68 8.52 8.50 4.87
C VAL A 68 9.76 8.23 4.03
N PHE A 69 9.63 7.33 3.07
CA PHE A 69 10.65 7.01 2.08
C PHE A 69 10.09 7.27 0.69
N ALA A 70 10.92 7.77 -0.22
CA ALA A 70 10.56 7.80 -1.62
C ALA A 70 11.77 7.78 -2.53
N VAL A 71 11.61 7.12 -3.69
CA VAL A 71 12.64 7.05 -4.73
C VAL A 71 11.99 7.08 -6.10
N ILE A 72 12.65 7.74 -7.05
CA ILE A 72 12.27 7.68 -8.46
C ILE A 72 13.13 6.60 -9.13
N SER A 73 12.50 5.56 -9.65
CA SER A 73 13.19 4.44 -10.31
C SER A 73 12.33 3.89 -11.46
N GLY A 74 12.95 3.45 -12.55
CA GLY A 74 12.22 2.80 -13.64
C GLY A 74 11.08 3.60 -14.28
N GLY A 75 11.10 4.94 -14.19
CA GLY A 75 10.02 5.81 -14.69
C GLY A 75 8.81 5.94 -13.77
N ARG A 76 8.91 5.48 -12.52
CA ARG A 76 7.86 5.57 -11.49
C ARG A 76 8.39 6.26 -10.24
N LEU A 77 7.49 6.91 -9.51
CA LEU A 77 7.70 7.30 -8.12
C LEU A 77 7.29 6.14 -7.23
N TYR A 78 8.17 5.73 -6.33
CA TYR A 78 7.89 4.76 -5.27
C TYR A 78 7.90 5.48 -3.94
N VAL A 79 6.92 5.20 -3.07
CA VAL A 79 6.79 5.82 -1.76
C VAL A 79 6.44 4.75 -0.74
N THR A 80 7.05 4.81 0.45
CA THR A 80 6.62 4.06 1.63
C THR A 80 6.33 5.05 2.75
N ILE A 81 5.09 5.06 3.25
CA ILE A 81 4.72 5.67 4.52
C ILE A 81 4.78 4.56 5.57
N ALA A 82 5.94 4.43 6.21
CA ALA A 82 6.16 3.43 7.24
C ALA A 82 5.45 3.84 8.54
N GLY A 83 4.91 2.86 9.25
CA GLY A 83 4.03 3.02 10.39
C GLY A 83 2.89 2.01 10.30
N ASN A 84 1.75 2.36 10.89
CA ASN A 84 0.57 1.52 10.91
C ASN A 84 -0.66 2.33 10.49
N LEU A 85 -1.58 1.69 9.78
CA LEU A 85 -2.93 2.22 9.58
C LEU A 85 -3.91 1.28 10.27
N GLU A 86 -4.71 1.75 11.22
CA GLU A 86 -5.67 0.89 11.92
C GLU A 86 -6.70 0.30 10.94
N THR A 87 -7.08 -0.96 11.13
CA THR A 87 -8.07 -1.71 10.32
C THR A 87 -9.51 -1.28 10.62
N ASN A 88 -9.75 0.02 10.68
CA ASN A 88 -11.01 0.65 11.05
C ASN A 88 -11.46 1.71 10.03
N PHE A 89 -10.86 1.70 8.83
CA PHE A 89 -11.08 2.65 7.76
C PHE A 89 -10.57 4.08 8.02
N ASN A 90 -9.69 4.29 9.00
CA ASN A 90 -8.82 5.48 9.01
C ASN A 90 -8.10 5.61 7.65
N LYS A 91 -7.65 6.84 7.36
CA LYS A 91 -7.08 7.20 6.06
C LYS A 91 -5.63 7.62 6.20
N ILE A 92 -4.82 7.30 5.19
CA ILE A 92 -3.63 8.10 4.87
C ILE A 92 -4.02 8.96 3.67
N ASP A 93 -4.15 10.26 3.91
CA ASP A 93 -4.32 11.27 2.86
C ASP A 93 -2.94 11.75 2.42
N LEU A 94 -2.70 11.75 1.11
CA LEU A 94 -1.41 12.09 0.52
C LEU A 94 -1.58 13.05 -0.66
N PHE A 95 -0.78 14.11 -0.68
CA PHE A 95 -0.73 15.06 -1.79
C PHE A 95 0.66 15.10 -2.40
N ILE A 96 0.71 15.30 -3.71
CA ILE A 96 1.94 15.36 -4.52
C ILE A 96 1.99 16.72 -5.21
N ASP A 97 3.12 17.42 -5.05
CA ASP A 97 3.53 18.59 -5.84
C ASP A 97 4.67 18.11 -6.75
N SER A 98 4.36 17.91 -8.03
CA SER A 98 5.23 17.29 -9.03
C SER A 98 5.33 18.08 -10.33
N GLU A 99 4.49 19.09 -10.53
CA GLU A 99 4.48 19.93 -11.71
C GLU A 99 4.15 21.39 -11.39
N ALA A 100 4.15 22.25 -12.41
CA ALA A 100 3.82 23.65 -12.21
C ALA A 100 2.30 23.82 -12.20
N GLY A 101 1.75 24.33 -11.10
CA GLY A 101 0.32 24.55 -10.98
C GLY A 101 -0.16 24.19 -9.58
N GLY A 102 -1.23 23.41 -9.53
CA GLY A 102 -1.78 22.88 -8.30
C GLY A 102 -2.47 23.90 -7.41
N VAL A 103 -2.76 23.46 -6.19
CA VAL A 103 -3.48 24.24 -5.17
C VAL A 103 -2.72 24.20 -3.84
N ASN A 104 -2.53 25.36 -3.21
CA ASN A 104 -1.98 25.43 -1.85
C ASN A 104 -3.08 25.35 -0.78
N THR A 105 -4.29 25.80 -1.11
CA THR A 105 -5.48 25.66 -0.25
C THR A 105 -6.50 24.78 -0.95
N ILE A 106 -7.01 23.77 -0.25
CA ILE A 106 -8.08 22.91 -0.73
C ILE A 106 -9.39 23.68 -0.70
N ASP A 107 -9.96 23.92 -1.88
CA ASP A 107 -11.33 24.39 -2.05
C ASP A 107 -12.15 23.28 -2.74
N GLY A 108 -12.89 22.51 -1.93
CA GLY A 108 -13.71 21.42 -2.43
C GLY A 108 -14.82 21.85 -3.37
N GLY A 109 -15.16 23.15 -3.46
CA GLY A 109 -16.14 23.67 -4.40
C GLY A 109 -15.62 23.79 -5.83
N VAL A 110 -14.29 23.76 -6.03
CA VAL A 110 -13.64 23.91 -7.35
C VAL A 110 -12.76 22.73 -7.74
N LEU A 111 -12.68 21.71 -6.88
CA LEU A 111 -11.91 20.48 -7.09
C LEU A 111 -12.84 19.29 -7.40
N PRO A 112 -12.30 18.14 -7.84
CA PRO A 112 -13.11 16.96 -8.12
C PRO A 112 -14.00 16.55 -6.95
N ALA A 113 -15.28 16.27 -7.23
CA ALA A 113 -16.25 15.81 -6.24
C ALA A 113 -16.31 14.29 -6.22
N GLY A 114 -16.73 13.70 -5.09
CA GLY A 114 -16.98 12.27 -4.99
C GLY A 114 -15.74 11.36 -4.94
N VAL A 115 -14.54 11.94 -4.73
CA VAL A 115 -13.34 11.16 -4.39
C VAL A 115 -13.59 10.44 -3.06
N ASP A 116 -13.46 9.11 -3.03
CA ASP A 116 -13.86 8.26 -1.88
C ASP A 116 -15.30 8.56 -1.38
N GLN A 117 -16.25 8.74 -2.29
CA GLN A 117 -17.64 9.09 -1.96
C GLN A 117 -18.34 8.14 -0.98
N PHE A 118 -17.89 6.90 -0.85
CA PHE A 118 -18.54 5.87 -0.04
C PHE A 118 -18.28 6.06 1.46
N CYS A 119 -17.15 6.68 1.83
CA CYS A 119 -16.85 7.00 3.23
C CYS A 119 -17.52 8.30 3.71
N CYS A 120 -17.83 9.22 2.79
CA CYS A 120 -18.33 10.58 3.07
C CYS A 120 -19.86 10.76 2.98
N GLY A 121 -20.63 9.69 2.77
CA GLY A 121 -22.08 9.77 2.53
C GLY A 121 -22.78 8.47 2.11
N GLY A 122 -22.04 7.36 1.94
CA GLY A 122 -22.56 6.03 2.24
C GLY A 122 -23.03 5.16 1.07
N ASN A 123 -23.76 4.12 1.48
CA ASN A 123 -24.45 3.12 0.66
C ASN A 123 -25.48 3.73 -0.30
N GLY A 124 -25.03 4.53 -1.28
CA GLY A 124 -25.91 5.20 -2.23
C GLY A 124 -26.71 6.38 -1.65
N THR A 125 -26.33 6.90 -0.47
CA THR A 125 -27.01 8.03 0.20
C THR A 125 -26.20 9.33 0.20
N ASN A 126 -25.25 9.47 -0.74
CA ASN A 126 -24.43 10.67 -0.92
C ASN A 126 -24.99 11.54 -2.08
N PRO A 127 -26.18 12.16 -1.95
CA PRO A 127 -26.83 12.88 -3.06
C PRO A 127 -26.06 14.12 -3.50
N ASP A 128 -25.24 14.68 -2.61
CA ASP A 128 -24.45 15.88 -2.85
C ASP A 128 -23.04 15.55 -3.40
N ASN A 129 -22.76 14.28 -3.66
CA ASN A 129 -21.47 13.77 -4.14
C ASN A 129 -20.28 14.29 -3.31
N THR A 130 -20.46 14.40 -1.98
CA THR A 130 -19.43 14.88 -1.07
C THR A 130 -18.33 13.83 -0.99
N GLY A 131 -17.13 14.16 -1.47
CA GLY A 131 -15.95 13.31 -1.37
C GLY A 131 -14.94 13.85 -0.36
N ALA A 132 -13.78 13.20 -0.31
CA ALA A 132 -12.66 13.57 0.55
C ALA A 132 -12.25 15.03 0.37
N LEU A 133 -12.08 15.51 -0.87
CA LEU A 133 -11.67 16.91 -1.13
C LEU A 133 -12.69 17.94 -0.63
N GLN A 134 -13.99 17.60 -0.61
CA GLN A 134 -15.02 18.47 -0.01
C GLN A 134 -14.93 18.49 1.51
N ARG A 135 -14.60 17.36 2.15
CA ARG A 135 -14.35 17.28 3.60
C ARG A 135 -13.04 17.94 4.02
N LEU A 136 -12.07 18.01 3.11
CA LEU A 136 -10.78 18.66 3.29
C LEU A 136 -10.79 20.16 3.00
N THR A 137 -11.94 20.75 2.66
CA THR A 137 -12.05 22.18 2.32
C THR A 137 -11.52 23.07 3.44
N GLY A 138 -10.69 24.04 3.09
CA GLY A 138 -10.06 24.98 4.01
C GLY A 138 -8.68 24.56 4.51
N LEU A 139 -8.22 23.35 4.18
CA LEU A 139 -6.85 22.92 4.44
C LEU A 139 -5.86 23.71 3.58
N THR A 140 -4.93 24.41 4.23
CA THR A 140 -3.82 25.12 3.58
C THR A 140 -2.50 24.45 3.93
N PHE A 141 -1.74 24.07 2.89
CA PHE A 141 -0.41 23.48 3.04
C PHE A 141 0.66 24.52 3.33
N ASP A 142 1.83 24.07 3.81
CA ASP A 142 2.98 24.95 4.02
C ASP A 142 3.35 25.77 2.78
N ALA A 143 3.94 26.94 3.05
CA ALA A 143 4.48 27.80 2.02
C ALA A 143 5.44 27.03 1.08
N GLY A 144 5.20 27.14 -0.22
CA GLY A 144 6.01 26.47 -1.23
C GLY A 144 5.57 25.05 -1.55
N PHE A 145 4.44 24.57 -1.04
CA PHE A 145 3.78 23.35 -1.50
C PHE A 145 2.49 23.68 -2.25
N THR A 146 2.36 23.21 -3.49
CA THR A 146 1.16 23.37 -4.32
C THR A 146 0.74 22.00 -4.85
N ALA A 147 -0.29 21.41 -4.25
CA ALA A 147 -0.72 20.06 -4.57
C ALA A 147 -1.28 19.96 -5.99
N ASP A 148 -0.71 19.08 -6.79
CA ASP A 148 -1.16 18.72 -8.13
C ASP A 148 -2.00 17.44 -8.12
N HIS A 149 -1.63 16.47 -7.27
CA HIS A 149 -2.29 15.17 -7.21
C HIS A 149 -2.66 14.82 -5.77
N TYR A 150 -3.77 14.10 -5.61
CA TYR A 150 -4.26 13.58 -4.34
C TYR A 150 -4.43 12.06 -4.42
N LEU A 151 -3.98 11.37 -3.39
CA LEU A 151 -4.19 9.95 -3.15
C LEU A 151 -4.74 9.77 -1.74
N THR A 152 -5.61 8.79 -1.55
CA THR A 152 -5.96 8.34 -0.21
C THR A 152 -6.02 6.83 -0.13
N PHE A 153 -5.53 6.30 0.98
CA PHE A 153 -5.42 4.87 1.24
C PHE A 153 -6.19 4.51 2.49
N THR A 154 -6.87 3.38 2.44
CA THR A 154 -7.60 2.84 3.59
C THR A 154 -7.62 1.33 3.53
N HIS A 155 -7.94 0.70 4.65
CA HIS A 155 -8.21 -0.74 4.67
C HIS A 155 -9.10 -1.11 5.85
N GLY A 156 -9.76 -2.25 5.74
CA GLY A 156 -10.70 -2.71 6.74
C GLY A 156 -11.45 -3.97 6.32
N PHE A 157 -12.52 -4.27 7.06
CA PHE A 157 -13.38 -5.43 6.80
C PHE A 157 -14.64 -5.00 6.08
N GLU A 158 -14.58 -5.07 4.75
CA GLU A 158 -15.68 -4.76 3.86
C GLU A 158 -16.77 -5.82 3.89
N LYS A 159 -17.97 -5.43 3.45
CA LYS A 159 -19.09 -6.35 3.24
C LYS A 159 -19.62 -6.21 1.84
N LEU A 160 -19.90 -7.34 1.21
CA LEU A 160 -20.73 -7.44 0.01
C LEU A 160 -22.13 -7.88 0.41
N ARG A 161 -23.14 -7.33 -0.27
CA ARG A 161 -24.55 -7.75 -0.11
C ARG A 161 -25.00 -7.68 1.35
N GLU A 162 -24.65 -6.58 2.01
CA GLU A 162 -24.92 -6.41 3.44
C GLU A 162 -26.42 -6.50 3.74
N ASN A 163 -26.78 -7.25 4.79
CA ASN A 163 -28.15 -7.57 5.17
C ASN A 163 -28.93 -8.47 4.17
N LEU A 164 -28.24 -9.10 3.21
CA LEU A 164 -28.80 -10.14 2.35
C LEU A 164 -28.39 -11.55 2.83
N PRO A 165 -29.15 -12.61 2.49
CA PRO A 165 -28.85 -13.97 2.95
C PRO A 165 -27.48 -14.51 2.54
N ASP A 166 -26.90 -13.95 1.47
CA ASP A 166 -25.61 -14.29 0.88
C ASP A 166 -24.52 -13.25 1.19
N GLN A 167 -24.69 -12.46 2.27
CA GLN A 167 -23.71 -11.49 2.73
C GLN A 167 -22.32 -12.14 2.86
N LEU A 168 -21.32 -11.45 2.33
CA LEU A 168 -19.91 -11.80 2.49
C LEU A 168 -19.21 -10.69 3.25
N GLN A 169 -18.41 -11.06 4.25
CA GLN A 169 -17.46 -10.15 4.88
C GLN A 169 -16.04 -10.59 4.54
N PHE A 170 -15.17 -9.64 4.19
CA PHE A 170 -13.82 -9.89 3.69
C PHE A 170 -12.90 -8.72 4.02
N TYR A 171 -11.59 -8.93 3.96
CA TYR A 171 -10.61 -7.86 4.07
C TYR A 171 -10.42 -7.16 2.72
N ALA A 172 -10.30 -5.83 2.73
CA ALA A 172 -9.81 -5.08 1.59
C ALA A 172 -8.97 -3.88 2.02
N ALA A 173 -7.86 -3.66 1.34
CA ALA A 173 -7.20 -2.36 1.23
C ALA A 173 -7.66 -1.68 -0.06
N THR A 174 -7.95 -0.38 -0.04
CA THR A 174 -8.42 0.38 -1.20
C THR A 174 -7.72 1.72 -1.32
N THR A 175 -7.68 2.25 -2.54
CA THR A 175 -7.07 3.54 -2.83
C THR A 175 -7.88 4.35 -3.85
N HIS A 176 -7.84 5.67 -3.70
CA HIS A 176 -8.52 6.63 -4.57
C HIS A 176 -7.53 7.71 -5.01
N TYR A 177 -7.81 8.31 -6.16
CA TYR A 177 -6.98 9.35 -6.76
C TYR A 177 -7.81 10.53 -7.26
N ALA A 178 -7.20 11.72 -7.27
CA ALA A 178 -7.67 12.88 -8.01
C ALA A 178 -6.52 13.75 -8.54
N ASP A 179 -6.63 14.17 -9.79
CA ASP A 179 -5.87 15.26 -10.40
C ASP A 179 -6.50 16.60 -9.97
N LEU A 180 -5.70 17.48 -9.39
CA LEU A 180 -6.12 18.79 -8.87
C LEU A 180 -5.82 19.94 -9.83
N THR A 181 -5.14 19.67 -10.95
CA THR A 181 -4.65 20.69 -11.88
C THR A 181 -5.72 21.21 -12.84
N ASP A 182 -6.78 20.43 -13.09
CA ASP A 182 -7.90 20.78 -13.99
C ASP A 182 -9.22 21.08 -13.23
N GLY A 183 -9.10 21.49 -11.96
CA GLY A 183 -10.25 21.85 -11.11
C GLY A 183 -11.31 20.74 -11.07
N VAL A 184 -12.60 21.11 -11.23
CA VAL A 184 -13.71 20.15 -11.18
C VAL A 184 -13.69 19.07 -12.27
N ASN A 185 -12.90 19.26 -13.34
CA ASN A 185 -12.77 18.28 -14.43
C ASN A 185 -11.58 17.32 -14.23
N GLY A 186 -10.79 17.52 -13.17
CA GLY A 186 -9.66 16.67 -12.84
C GLY A 186 -10.04 15.19 -12.81
N ARG A 187 -9.21 14.36 -13.43
CA ARG A 187 -9.41 12.92 -13.50
C ARG A 187 -9.36 12.33 -12.09
N HIS A 188 -10.36 11.53 -11.70
CA HIS A 188 -10.46 10.98 -10.36
C HIS A 188 -11.25 9.66 -10.33
N GLY A 189 -11.09 8.89 -9.25
CA GLY A 189 -11.85 7.66 -9.04
C GLY A 189 -11.31 6.77 -7.94
N ALA A 190 -12.05 5.69 -7.65
CA ALA A 190 -11.55 4.55 -6.89
C ALA A 190 -10.67 3.71 -7.82
N LEU A 191 -9.39 3.54 -7.47
CA LEU A 191 -8.43 2.91 -8.38
C LEU A 191 -8.50 1.39 -8.33
N GLY A 192 -8.82 0.83 -7.17
CA GLY A 192 -8.85 -0.62 -6.98
C GLY A 192 -8.65 -1.02 -5.54
N MET A 193 -8.48 -2.33 -5.35
CA MET A 193 -8.30 -2.95 -4.05
C MET A 193 -7.22 -4.02 -4.03
N GLN A 194 -6.81 -4.40 -2.82
CA GLN A 194 -6.08 -5.63 -2.53
C GLN A 194 -6.83 -6.44 -1.48
N LEU A 195 -6.77 -7.76 -1.60
CA LEU A 195 -7.50 -8.70 -0.74
C LEU A 195 -6.58 -9.41 0.27
N ALA A 196 -5.28 -9.14 0.25
CA ALA A 196 -4.28 -9.65 1.18
C ALA A 196 -3.21 -8.58 1.45
N GLN A 197 -2.42 -8.80 2.50
CA GLN A 197 -1.29 -7.97 2.88
C GLN A 197 -0.13 -8.00 1.86
N ARG A 198 0.84 -7.11 2.05
CA ARG A 198 2.13 -7.06 1.35
C ARG A 198 2.01 -7.04 -0.17
N GLY A 199 0.94 -6.43 -0.67
CA GLY A 199 0.66 -6.36 -2.10
C GLY A 199 0.42 -7.72 -2.77
N LEU A 200 0.24 -8.78 -1.99
CA LEU A 200 0.10 -10.13 -2.53
C LEU A 200 -1.19 -10.21 -3.37
N PRO A 201 -1.14 -10.83 -4.56
CA PRO A 201 -2.32 -11.02 -5.40
C PRO A 201 -3.20 -12.16 -4.88
N ASN A 202 -3.28 -12.35 -3.56
CA ASN A 202 -3.92 -13.48 -2.92
C ASN A 202 -5.25 -13.07 -2.30
N VAL A 203 -6.08 -14.08 -2.06
CA VAL A 203 -7.31 -13.95 -1.27
C VAL A 203 -7.12 -14.60 0.09
N LEU A 204 -7.81 -14.13 1.12
CA LEU A 204 -7.73 -14.73 2.45
C LEU A 204 -8.72 -15.89 2.61
N ARG A 205 -8.22 -17.06 2.99
CA ARG A 205 -9.02 -18.27 3.19
C ARG A 205 -8.74 -18.84 4.57
N GLY A 206 -9.79 -19.31 5.23
CA GLY A 206 -9.66 -19.80 6.59
C GLY A 206 -10.94 -20.41 7.14
N THR A 207 -10.82 -20.90 8.36
CA THR A 207 -11.93 -21.46 9.13
C THR A 207 -11.68 -21.22 10.60
N THR A 208 -12.75 -21.04 11.37
CA THR A 208 -12.63 -20.86 12.81
C THR A 208 -12.19 -22.12 13.54
N ALA A 209 -12.26 -23.28 12.87
CA ALA A 209 -11.86 -24.58 13.40
C ALA A 209 -10.34 -24.86 13.38
N ASP A 210 -9.55 -24.06 12.67
CA ASP A 210 -8.08 -24.08 12.76
C ASP A 210 -7.68 -23.40 14.08
N PHE A 211 -7.47 -24.21 15.12
CA PHE A 211 -7.31 -23.75 16.50
C PHE A 211 -5.86 -23.47 16.86
N ASP A 212 -4.90 -24.17 16.26
CA ASP A 212 -3.48 -23.95 16.50
C ASP A 212 -2.83 -23.00 15.47
N THR A 213 -3.63 -22.53 14.49
CA THR A 213 -3.27 -21.51 13.51
C THR A 213 -2.12 -21.94 12.61
N ASP A 214 -2.14 -23.20 12.18
CA ASP A 214 -1.14 -23.76 11.26
C ASP A 214 -1.58 -23.76 9.78
N GLY A 215 -2.78 -23.25 9.49
CA GLY A 215 -3.34 -23.12 8.15
C GLY A 215 -4.07 -24.36 7.65
N ASN A 216 -4.29 -25.37 8.50
CA ASN A 216 -5.08 -26.55 8.17
C ASN A 216 -6.05 -26.96 9.29
N VAL A 217 -6.93 -27.92 8.98
CA VAL A 217 -7.81 -28.54 9.99
C VAL A 217 -7.64 -30.04 9.91
N ASP A 218 -6.98 -30.61 10.92
CA ASP A 218 -6.65 -32.01 11.00
C ASP A 218 -6.92 -32.60 12.41
N GLY A 219 -6.21 -33.67 12.77
CA GLY A 219 -6.35 -34.33 14.06
C GLY A 219 -5.82 -33.51 15.24
N GLY A 220 -4.95 -32.52 15.00
CA GLY A 220 -4.45 -31.55 15.96
C GLY A 220 -5.59 -30.73 16.56
N GLU A 221 -6.45 -30.18 15.72
CA GLU A 221 -7.61 -29.37 16.11
C GLU A 221 -8.59 -30.21 16.93
N PHE A 222 -8.81 -31.47 16.50
CA PHE A 222 -9.66 -32.39 17.24
C PHE A 222 -9.13 -32.66 18.66
N LEU A 223 -7.81 -32.82 18.81
CA LEU A 223 -7.19 -32.99 20.13
C LEU A 223 -7.31 -31.72 20.98
N THR A 224 -7.19 -30.53 20.38
CA THR A 224 -7.40 -29.25 21.05
C THR A 224 -8.83 -29.13 21.59
N TRP A 225 -9.83 -29.39 20.75
CA TRP A 225 -11.22 -29.46 21.17
C TRP A 225 -11.46 -30.49 22.27
N GLN A 226 -10.96 -31.73 22.09
CA GLN A 226 -11.19 -32.82 23.04
C GLN A 226 -10.62 -32.52 24.44
N ARG A 227 -9.44 -31.88 24.52
CA ARG A 227 -8.79 -31.53 25.79
C ARG A 227 -9.54 -30.44 26.56
N ASN A 228 -10.29 -29.60 25.85
CA ASN A 228 -10.97 -28.44 26.41
C ASN A 228 -12.50 -28.59 26.45
N GLY A 229 -13.08 -29.73 26.02
CA GLY A 229 -14.53 -29.97 25.95
C GLY A 229 -15.32 -29.91 27.26
N THR A 230 -14.69 -29.52 28.38
CA THR A 230 -15.33 -29.19 29.65
C THR A 230 -15.48 -27.69 29.90
N VAL A 231 -14.93 -26.84 29.04
CA VAL A 231 -15.02 -25.38 29.14
C VAL A 231 -16.44 -24.95 28.81
N THR A 232 -17.14 -24.39 29.81
CA THR A 232 -18.54 -23.94 29.67
C THR A 232 -18.68 -22.41 29.55
N THR A 233 -17.62 -21.66 29.87
CA THR A 233 -17.55 -20.20 29.77
C THR A 233 -16.09 -19.77 29.62
N GLY A 234 -15.82 -18.72 28.85
CA GLY A 234 -14.46 -18.20 28.65
C GLY A 234 -13.59 -19.03 27.70
N GLY A 235 -14.20 -19.92 26.91
CA GLY A 235 -13.57 -20.57 25.77
C GLY A 235 -13.02 -19.54 24.79
N THR A 236 -11.93 -19.91 24.14
CA THR A 236 -11.33 -19.14 23.06
C THR A 236 -11.18 -20.05 21.85
N ARG A 237 -11.02 -19.47 20.65
CA ARG A 237 -10.72 -20.24 19.44
C ARG A 237 -9.51 -21.18 19.64
N ALA A 238 -8.44 -20.72 20.30
CA ALA A 238 -7.28 -21.57 20.61
C ALA A 238 -7.58 -22.72 21.61
N MET A 239 -8.69 -22.65 22.35
CA MET A 239 -9.18 -23.74 23.19
C MET A 239 -10.15 -24.67 22.45
N GLY A 240 -10.51 -24.38 21.21
CA GLY A 240 -11.47 -25.16 20.43
C GLY A 240 -12.90 -24.62 20.43
N ASP A 241 -13.10 -23.37 20.80
CA ASP A 241 -14.40 -22.66 20.68
C ASP A 241 -14.49 -22.03 19.28
N ALA A 242 -14.98 -22.82 18.32
CA ALA A 242 -15.02 -22.46 16.91
C ALA A 242 -16.17 -21.50 16.57
N ASP A 243 -17.25 -21.50 17.34
CA ASP A 243 -18.38 -20.59 17.14
C ASP A 243 -18.28 -19.30 17.97
N GLY A 244 -17.31 -19.24 18.89
CA GLY A 244 -17.00 -18.06 19.70
C GLY A 244 -18.02 -17.79 20.81
N ASN A 245 -18.82 -18.80 21.20
CA ASN A 245 -19.86 -18.64 22.21
C ASN A 245 -19.33 -18.68 23.67
N GLY A 246 -18.03 -18.94 23.84
CA GLY A 246 -17.35 -19.04 25.12
C GLY A 246 -17.38 -20.45 25.74
N ALA A 247 -17.90 -21.46 25.06
CA ALA A 247 -17.95 -22.85 25.54
C ALA A 247 -17.46 -23.81 24.46
N VAL A 248 -16.59 -24.74 24.84
CA VAL A 248 -16.05 -25.77 23.93
C VAL A 248 -16.94 -27.01 24.04
N ASN A 249 -17.76 -27.26 23.03
CA ASN A 249 -18.81 -28.27 23.07
C ASN A 249 -19.10 -28.91 21.69
N ALA A 250 -20.23 -29.62 21.57
CA ALA A 250 -20.59 -30.34 20.35
C ALA A 250 -20.82 -29.43 19.13
N ALA A 251 -21.17 -28.15 19.33
CA ALA A 251 -21.29 -27.17 18.25
C ALA A 251 -19.92 -26.93 17.57
N ASP A 252 -18.86 -26.77 18.36
CA ASP A 252 -17.51 -26.56 17.83
C ASP A 252 -16.97 -27.78 17.11
N LEU A 253 -17.27 -28.97 17.66
CA LEU A 253 -16.95 -30.23 16.98
C LEU A 253 -17.64 -30.30 15.62
N ALA A 254 -18.89 -29.85 15.50
CA ALA A 254 -19.59 -29.85 14.22
C ALA A 254 -18.92 -28.91 13.21
N THR A 255 -18.41 -27.76 13.67
CA THR A 255 -17.59 -26.86 12.83
C THR A 255 -16.32 -27.55 12.35
N TRP A 256 -15.55 -28.19 13.25
CA TRP A 256 -14.36 -28.98 12.89
C TRP A 256 -14.70 -30.11 11.92
N GLN A 257 -15.79 -30.86 12.14
CA GLN A 257 -16.21 -31.95 11.25
C GLN A 257 -16.55 -31.44 9.85
N GLY A 258 -17.15 -30.25 9.74
CA GLY A 258 -17.49 -29.62 8.47
C GLY A 258 -16.27 -29.14 7.69
N THR A 259 -15.13 -28.91 8.36
CA THR A 259 -13.92 -28.32 7.77
C THR A 259 -12.72 -29.26 7.83
N PHE A 260 -12.84 -30.47 8.37
CA PHE A 260 -11.75 -31.45 8.43
C PHE A 260 -11.15 -31.72 7.04
N GLY A 261 -9.83 -31.61 6.94
CA GLY A 261 -9.08 -31.68 5.70
C GLY A 261 -8.97 -30.34 4.96
N PHE A 262 -9.50 -29.25 5.51
CA PHE A 262 -9.21 -27.90 5.02
C PHE A 262 -7.71 -27.64 5.05
N ASN A 263 -7.21 -27.00 4.00
CA ASN A 263 -5.85 -26.50 3.93
C ASN A 263 -5.84 -25.23 3.10
N VAL A 264 -5.36 -24.13 3.69
CA VAL A 264 -5.37 -22.79 3.10
C VAL A 264 -4.72 -22.75 1.71
N ALA A 265 -3.62 -23.47 1.51
CA ALA A 265 -2.86 -23.47 0.26
C ALA A 265 -3.59 -24.15 -0.91
N SER A 266 -4.64 -24.94 -0.61
CA SER A 266 -5.45 -25.65 -1.60
C SER A 266 -6.93 -25.26 -1.59
N ALA A 267 -7.29 -24.25 -0.78
CA ALA A 267 -8.66 -23.78 -0.65
C ALA A 267 -9.20 -23.29 -2.00
N PRO A 268 -10.46 -23.62 -2.36
CA PRO A 268 -11.09 -23.07 -3.56
C PRO A 268 -11.24 -21.55 -3.44
N PHE A 269 -11.23 -20.85 -4.57
CA PHE A 269 -11.53 -19.41 -4.59
C PHE A 269 -12.94 -19.13 -4.06
N ASP A 270 -13.97 -19.84 -4.51
CA ASP A 270 -15.36 -19.56 -4.13
C ASP A 270 -15.81 -20.27 -2.84
N GLY A 271 -14.96 -20.30 -1.81
CA GLY A 271 -15.27 -20.93 -0.53
C GLY A 271 -14.33 -20.48 0.58
N TYR A 272 -14.64 -20.83 1.84
CA TYR A 272 -13.78 -20.54 3.00
C TYR A 272 -13.32 -19.08 3.13
N TYR A 273 -14.17 -18.14 2.71
CA TYR A 273 -13.93 -16.71 2.88
C TYR A 273 -13.62 -16.38 4.34
N PHE A 274 -12.59 -15.57 4.57
CA PHE A 274 -12.18 -15.23 5.93
C PHE A 274 -11.77 -13.76 6.05
N ALA A 275 -12.19 -13.14 7.16
CA ALA A 275 -11.83 -11.78 7.54
C ALA A 275 -11.14 -11.82 8.92
N PRO A 276 -9.84 -11.50 9.03
CA PRO A 276 -9.09 -11.64 10.28
C PRO A 276 -9.37 -10.50 11.29
N GLN A 277 -10.52 -10.56 11.95
CA GLN A 277 -11.00 -9.50 12.83
C GLN A 277 -10.37 -9.49 14.22
N ASN A 278 -9.90 -10.63 14.71
CA ASN A 278 -9.24 -10.74 15.99
C ASN A 278 -7.73 -10.89 15.83
N PRO A 279 -6.92 -9.84 16.06
CA PRO A 279 -5.48 -9.88 15.82
C PRO A 279 -4.73 -10.86 16.73
N ASN A 280 -5.33 -11.27 17.85
CA ASN A 280 -4.73 -12.23 18.76
C ASN A 280 -4.87 -13.68 18.30
N VAL A 281 -5.79 -13.95 17.37
CA VAL A 281 -6.14 -15.31 16.95
C VAL A 281 -6.09 -15.48 15.43
N ASP A 282 -6.62 -14.51 14.69
CA ASP A 282 -6.77 -14.55 13.25
C ASP A 282 -5.48 -14.05 12.57
N LYS A 283 -4.41 -14.84 12.63
CA LYS A 283 -3.11 -14.45 12.07
C LYS A 283 -3.17 -14.37 10.55
N SER A 284 -3.12 -13.18 9.96
CA SER A 284 -3.27 -12.97 8.52
C SER A 284 -2.20 -13.66 7.68
N ASP A 285 -1.00 -13.87 8.23
CA ASP A 285 0.10 -14.58 7.54
C ASP A 285 -0.20 -16.06 7.24
N ILE A 286 -1.06 -16.72 8.03
CA ILE A 286 -1.43 -18.13 7.78
C ILE A 286 -2.73 -18.26 6.96
N LEU A 287 -3.41 -17.15 6.70
CA LEU A 287 -4.68 -17.10 5.97
C LEU A 287 -4.50 -16.83 4.47
N VAL A 288 -3.26 -16.69 3.99
CA VAL A 288 -2.95 -16.41 2.59
C VAL A 288 -3.33 -17.62 1.71
N GLY A 289 -4.48 -17.51 1.06
CA GLY A 289 -5.03 -18.52 0.16
C GLY A 289 -4.40 -18.49 -1.24
N PRO A 290 -5.08 -19.03 -2.27
CA PRO A 290 -4.55 -19.05 -3.63
C PRO A 290 -4.35 -17.64 -4.20
N ALA A 291 -3.33 -17.48 -5.04
CA ALA A 291 -3.09 -16.26 -5.81
C ALA A 291 -4.08 -16.18 -6.97
N LEU A 292 -4.74 -15.03 -7.09
CA LEU A 292 -5.57 -14.67 -8.24
C LEU A 292 -4.74 -14.71 -9.53
N PRO A 293 -5.30 -15.25 -10.63
CA PRO A 293 -4.56 -15.38 -11.88
C PRO A 293 -4.23 -14.01 -12.48
N ASP A 294 -3.10 -13.95 -13.18
CA ASP A 294 -2.66 -12.80 -14.00
C ASP A 294 -2.50 -11.46 -13.26
N LEU A 295 -2.33 -11.49 -11.94
CA LEU A 295 -1.92 -10.34 -11.12
C LEU A 295 -0.51 -10.57 -10.58
N ALA A 296 0.32 -9.53 -10.65
CA ALA A 296 1.59 -9.47 -9.96
C ALA A 296 1.43 -8.87 -8.56
N GLN A 297 2.47 -9.01 -7.74
CA GLN A 297 2.53 -8.33 -6.45
C GLN A 297 2.50 -6.81 -6.66
N GLY A 298 1.65 -6.11 -5.92
CA GLY A 298 1.44 -4.68 -6.04
C GLY A 298 0.26 -4.29 -6.95
N ASP A 299 -0.17 -5.18 -7.85
CA ASP A 299 -1.25 -4.87 -8.77
C ASP A 299 -2.58 -4.70 -8.02
N LEU A 300 -3.41 -3.79 -8.53
CA LEU A 300 -4.75 -3.53 -8.00
C LEU A 300 -5.79 -4.42 -8.69
N ILE A 301 -6.74 -4.89 -7.90
CA ILE A 301 -7.97 -5.49 -8.39
C ILE A 301 -8.95 -4.35 -8.71
N ASP A 302 -9.29 -4.19 -9.98
CA ASP A 302 -10.28 -3.23 -10.46
C ASP A 302 -11.39 -3.92 -11.27
N LYS A 303 -12.30 -3.14 -11.88
CA LYS A 303 -13.38 -3.69 -12.69
C LYS A 303 -12.89 -4.34 -14.00
N VAL A 304 -11.79 -3.83 -14.57
CA VAL A 304 -11.21 -4.37 -15.81
C VAL A 304 -10.67 -5.77 -15.54
N TYR A 305 -9.95 -5.95 -14.43
CA TYR A 305 -9.52 -7.27 -13.97
C TYR A 305 -10.71 -8.19 -13.69
N ALA A 306 -11.68 -7.75 -12.88
CA ALA A 306 -12.81 -8.57 -12.48
C ALA A 306 -13.64 -9.08 -13.68
N GLN A 307 -13.82 -8.23 -14.70
CA GLN A 307 -14.54 -8.57 -15.94
C GLN A 307 -13.67 -9.36 -16.95
N GLY A 308 -12.34 -9.34 -16.78
CA GLY A 308 -11.36 -10.01 -17.63
C GLY A 308 -10.80 -11.28 -16.98
N ALA A 309 -9.53 -11.23 -16.56
CA ALA A 309 -8.81 -12.37 -15.99
C ALA A 309 -9.40 -12.88 -14.67
N GLY A 310 -10.15 -12.03 -13.95
CA GLY A 310 -10.92 -12.39 -12.76
C GLY A 310 -12.20 -13.19 -13.05
N THR A 311 -12.41 -13.68 -14.27
CA THR A 311 -13.60 -14.43 -14.69
C THR A 311 -13.24 -15.77 -15.34
N VAL A 312 -13.95 -16.84 -14.98
CA VAL A 312 -13.89 -18.16 -15.64
C VAL A 312 -15.29 -18.59 -16.06
N ASN A 313 -15.46 -18.93 -17.35
CA ASN A 313 -16.75 -19.30 -17.93
C ASN A 313 -17.87 -18.27 -17.69
N GLY A 314 -17.52 -16.97 -17.67
CA GLY A 314 -18.46 -15.88 -17.46
C GLY A 314 -18.87 -15.63 -16.00
N ASN A 315 -18.27 -16.32 -15.04
CA ASN A 315 -18.47 -16.07 -13.61
C ASN A 315 -17.17 -15.57 -12.97
N LEU A 316 -17.29 -14.66 -12.00
CA LEU A 316 -16.16 -14.22 -11.19
C LEU A 316 -15.47 -15.44 -10.55
N VAL A 317 -14.13 -15.45 -10.53
CA VAL A 317 -13.37 -16.53 -9.91
C VAL A 317 -13.60 -16.59 -8.40
N THR A 318 -13.90 -15.44 -7.79
CA THR A 318 -14.24 -15.32 -6.38
C THR A 318 -15.23 -14.17 -6.16
N ARG A 319 -16.07 -14.27 -5.13
CA ARG A 319 -17.16 -13.31 -4.91
C ARG A 319 -16.69 -11.92 -4.48
N GLU A 320 -15.53 -11.80 -3.81
CA GLU A 320 -14.96 -10.49 -3.42
C GLU A 320 -14.81 -9.55 -4.62
N LEU A 321 -14.53 -10.08 -5.82
CA LEU A 321 -14.39 -9.29 -7.05
C LEU A 321 -15.66 -8.54 -7.43
N GLU A 322 -16.83 -8.92 -6.90
CA GLU A 322 -18.07 -8.16 -7.11
C GLU A 322 -17.93 -6.72 -6.59
N PHE A 323 -17.07 -6.49 -5.58
CA PHE A 323 -16.87 -5.19 -4.96
C PHE A 323 -16.29 -4.15 -5.92
N SER A 324 -15.40 -4.55 -6.84
CA SER A 324 -14.77 -3.63 -7.79
C SER A 324 -15.67 -3.25 -8.97
N LEU A 325 -16.75 -4.01 -9.22
CA LEU A 325 -17.62 -3.80 -10.38
C LEU A 325 -18.40 -2.48 -10.31
N PRO A 326 -18.96 -2.00 -11.44
CA PRO A 326 -19.89 -0.87 -11.45
C PRO A 326 -21.18 -1.16 -10.68
N ILE A 327 -21.83 -0.11 -10.19
CA ILE A 327 -23.18 -0.20 -9.60
C ILE A 327 -24.10 -0.94 -10.56
N ASP A 328 -24.81 -1.94 -10.05
CA ASP A 328 -25.73 -2.72 -10.86
C ASP A 328 -26.93 -1.86 -11.27
N GLY A 329 -27.24 -1.79 -12.56
CA GLY A 329 -28.41 -1.04 -13.03
C GLY A 329 -29.74 -1.58 -12.48
N SER A 330 -29.77 -2.83 -11.99
CA SER A 330 -30.91 -3.41 -11.29
C SER A 330 -30.92 -3.17 -9.77
N ASP A 331 -29.82 -2.66 -9.20
CA ASP A 331 -29.68 -2.25 -7.80
C ASP A 331 -29.14 -0.80 -7.72
N PRO A 332 -29.97 0.20 -8.06
CA PRO A 332 -29.56 1.61 -8.03
C PRO A 332 -29.27 2.12 -6.62
N SER A 333 -29.76 1.44 -5.59
CA SER A 333 -29.45 1.70 -4.18
C SER A 333 -28.08 1.16 -3.74
N ASN A 334 -27.41 0.41 -4.60
CA ASN A 334 -26.13 -0.23 -4.33
C ASN A 334 -26.12 -1.07 -3.04
N THR A 335 -27.19 -1.83 -2.79
CA THR A 335 -27.25 -2.84 -1.72
C THR A 335 -26.15 -3.90 -1.86
N PHE A 336 -25.66 -4.15 -3.08
CA PHE A 336 -24.55 -5.05 -3.36
C PHE A 336 -23.18 -4.48 -2.97
N LYS A 337 -23.09 -3.18 -2.67
CA LYS A 337 -21.86 -2.48 -2.23
C LYS A 337 -20.75 -2.42 -3.28
N ARG A 338 -21.12 -2.39 -4.56
CA ARG A 338 -20.20 -2.22 -5.68
C ARG A 338 -19.57 -0.83 -5.68
N ARG A 339 -18.32 -0.69 -6.12
CA ARG A 339 -17.52 0.54 -5.98
C ARG A 339 -17.09 1.19 -7.29
N ASP A 340 -17.31 0.55 -8.43
CA ASP A 340 -16.90 1.02 -9.76
C ASP A 340 -15.41 1.41 -9.83
N MET A 341 -14.54 0.50 -9.42
CA MET A 341 -13.11 0.73 -9.35
C MET A 341 -12.45 0.59 -10.72
N GLU A 342 -11.58 1.52 -11.09
CA GLU A 342 -10.79 1.48 -12.31
C GLU A 342 -9.42 2.11 -12.09
N ASN A 343 -8.35 1.37 -12.35
CA ASN A 343 -7.01 1.88 -12.14
C ASN A 343 -6.58 2.80 -13.28
N ILE A 344 -7.09 4.03 -13.24
CA ILE A 344 -6.92 5.06 -14.28
C ILE A 344 -5.53 5.68 -14.32
N VAL A 345 -4.66 5.39 -13.35
CA VAL A 345 -3.30 5.95 -13.22
C VAL A 345 -2.22 4.88 -13.06
N ASP A 346 -2.54 3.63 -13.36
CA ASP A 346 -1.62 2.50 -13.25
C ASP A 346 -0.92 2.45 -11.88
N LEU A 347 -1.65 2.73 -10.80
CA LEU A 347 -1.11 2.68 -9.43
C LEU A 347 -0.85 1.23 -9.03
N GLN A 348 0.25 1.00 -8.33
CA GLN A 348 0.49 -0.22 -7.56
C GLN A 348 0.54 0.12 -6.08
N MET A 349 0.10 -0.77 -5.20
CA MET A 349 0.16 -0.54 -3.75
C MET A 349 0.49 -1.80 -2.96
N ALA A 350 0.86 -1.64 -1.70
CA ALA A 350 0.97 -2.70 -0.73
C ALA A 350 0.76 -2.14 0.68
N ILE A 351 0.32 -2.99 1.60
CA ILE A 351 0.22 -2.64 3.02
C ILE A 351 0.82 -3.75 3.88
N ASP A 352 1.70 -3.38 4.80
CA ASP A 352 2.22 -4.26 5.84
C ASP A 352 2.18 -3.55 7.21
N ASN A 353 1.12 -3.84 7.97
CA ASN A 353 0.96 -3.35 9.34
C ASN A 353 1.70 -4.18 10.39
N SER A 354 2.68 -5.01 10.03
CA SER A 354 3.35 -5.89 11.01
C SER A 354 4.29 -5.18 11.99
N ASN A 355 4.44 -3.86 11.90
CA ASN A 355 5.21 -3.08 12.86
C ASN A 355 4.47 -2.96 14.22
N VAL A 356 5.27 -3.04 15.30
CA VAL A 356 4.84 -2.81 16.70
C VAL A 356 5.76 -1.82 17.43
N ALA A 357 6.75 -1.27 16.72
CA ALA A 357 7.55 -0.15 17.20
C ALA A 357 6.88 1.16 16.75
N GLY A 358 7.62 2.27 16.67
CA GLY A 358 7.09 3.55 16.19
C GLY A 358 7.04 4.59 17.28
N VAL A 359 6.01 5.42 17.27
CA VAL A 359 5.81 6.49 18.26
C VAL A 359 4.86 6.08 19.38
N SER A 360 4.90 6.77 20.51
CA SER A 360 4.04 6.44 21.64
C SER A 360 2.59 6.79 21.35
N GLY A 361 1.66 5.91 21.72
CA GLY A 361 0.22 6.23 21.79
C GLY A 361 -0.17 7.12 22.98
N ASN A 362 0.80 7.52 23.81
CA ASN A 362 0.58 8.33 25.00
C ASN A 362 1.25 9.71 24.87
N GLY A 363 0.65 10.70 25.53
CA GLY A 363 1.27 12.02 25.64
C GLY A 363 2.54 12.02 26.52
N PRO A 364 3.25 13.15 26.60
CA PRO A 364 2.95 14.44 25.96
C PRO A 364 3.08 14.41 24.42
N TYR A 365 2.37 15.33 23.75
CA TYR A 365 2.35 15.46 22.27
C TYR A 365 3.09 16.72 21.79
N ASP A 366 3.48 17.59 22.71
CA ASP A 366 4.14 18.89 22.48
C ASP A 366 5.66 18.84 22.68
N VAL A 367 6.21 17.64 22.77
CA VAL A 367 7.65 17.38 22.85
C VAL A 367 8.01 16.21 21.94
N PRO A 368 9.26 16.15 21.44
CA PRO A 368 9.70 15.05 20.62
C PRO A 368 9.49 13.69 21.30
N THR A 369 9.01 12.73 20.51
CA THR A 369 8.87 11.33 20.89
C THR A 369 10.21 10.77 21.35
N THR A 370 10.15 9.91 22.35
CA THR A 370 11.33 9.21 22.90
C THR A 370 11.43 7.77 22.44
N ASP A 371 10.44 7.30 21.66
CA ASP A 371 10.43 5.96 21.09
C ASP A 371 11.30 5.93 19.82
N ASP A 372 11.16 4.88 19.00
CA ASP A 372 12.11 4.56 17.93
C ASP A 372 11.48 4.51 16.53
N PRO A 373 10.80 5.58 16.05
CA PRO A 373 10.21 5.60 14.70
C PRO A 373 11.24 5.36 13.59
N GLN A 374 12.51 5.70 13.81
CA GLN A 374 13.61 5.44 12.87
C GLN A 374 13.82 3.95 12.53
N ASN A 375 13.33 3.03 13.38
CA ASN A 375 13.45 1.59 13.18
C ASN A 375 12.30 1.00 12.35
N VAL A 376 11.23 1.75 12.11
CA VAL A 376 10.02 1.26 11.43
C VAL A 376 10.16 1.37 9.92
N LYS A 377 9.98 0.26 9.21
CA LYS A 377 10.14 0.19 7.74
C LYS A 377 8.92 -0.34 7.00
N SER A 378 7.97 -0.97 7.68
CA SER A 378 6.74 -1.47 7.06
C SER A 378 5.61 -0.45 7.21
N GLY A 379 4.65 -0.46 6.29
CA GLY A 379 3.47 0.40 6.32
C GLY A 379 2.74 0.40 4.98
N ILE A 380 2.26 1.55 4.54
CA ILE A 380 1.66 1.71 3.20
C ILE A 380 2.75 2.01 2.19
N GLU A 381 2.78 1.25 1.11
CA GLU A 381 3.71 1.44 -0.01
C GLU A 381 2.91 1.60 -1.30
N PHE A 382 3.34 2.50 -2.18
CA PHE A 382 2.75 2.60 -3.51
C PHE A 382 3.77 3.02 -4.57
N SER A 383 3.39 2.77 -5.82
CA SER A 383 4.12 3.22 -7.00
C SER A 383 3.18 3.80 -8.04
N ILE A 384 3.53 4.97 -8.58
CA ILE A 384 2.78 5.65 -9.64
C ILE A 384 3.73 6.03 -10.79
N PRO A 385 3.36 5.86 -12.07
CA PRO A 385 4.17 6.34 -13.18
C PRO A 385 4.36 7.86 -13.12
N LEU A 386 5.56 8.33 -13.41
CA LEU A 386 5.84 9.78 -13.44
C LEU A 386 5.00 10.53 -14.46
N SER A 387 4.61 9.85 -15.56
CA SER A 387 3.74 10.41 -16.59
C SER A 387 2.32 10.66 -16.12
N GLU A 388 1.84 9.92 -15.11
CA GLU A 388 0.49 10.06 -14.57
C GLU A 388 0.39 11.22 -13.57
N ILE A 389 1.54 11.74 -13.10
CA ILE A 389 1.64 12.88 -12.19
C ILE A 389 2.29 14.11 -12.84
N GLY A 390 2.29 14.17 -14.17
CA GLY A 390 2.80 15.32 -14.95
C GLY A 390 4.29 15.62 -14.77
N TYR A 391 5.04 14.72 -14.11
CA TYR A 391 6.42 14.99 -13.74
C TYR A 391 7.33 15.02 -14.96
N THR A 392 8.06 16.13 -15.11
CA THR A 392 9.02 16.33 -16.21
C THR A 392 10.47 16.42 -15.72
N SER A 393 10.71 17.12 -14.61
CA SER A 393 12.03 17.28 -13.99
C SER A 393 11.91 17.98 -12.64
N GLY A 394 12.99 17.97 -11.85
CA GLY A 394 13.07 18.69 -10.58
C GLY A 394 12.73 17.81 -9.38
N PRO A 395 12.69 18.38 -8.16
CA PRO A 395 12.22 17.64 -7.00
C PRO A 395 10.70 17.43 -7.06
N ILE A 396 10.23 16.33 -6.49
CA ILE A 396 8.80 16.13 -6.16
C ILE A 396 8.66 16.40 -4.66
N LYS A 397 7.57 17.02 -4.22
CA LYS A 397 7.25 17.12 -2.79
C LYS A 397 6.03 16.26 -2.47
N LEU A 398 6.03 15.71 -1.27
CA LEU A 398 4.94 14.88 -0.77
C LEU A 398 4.54 15.34 0.62
N ILE A 399 3.25 15.45 0.87
CA ILE A 399 2.71 15.55 2.23
C ILE A 399 1.76 14.39 2.45
N ALA A 400 1.92 13.70 3.58
CA ALA A 400 1.05 12.63 4.01
C ALA A 400 0.58 12.89 5.45
N PHE A 401 -0.68 12.60 5.73
CA PHE A 401 -1.21 12.67 7.08
C PHE A 401 -2.29 11.64 7.34
N VAL A 402 -2.45 11.27 8.61
CA VAL A 402 -3.53 10.38 9.04
C VAL A 402 -4.80 11.18 9.28
N ASN A 403 -5.91 10.63 8.80
CA ASN A 403 -7.25 11.19 8.98
C ASN A 403 -8.21 10.07 9.46
N ASN A 404 -9.34 10.45 10.04
CA ASN A 404 -10.38 9.48 10.33
C ASN A 404 -11.05 8.98 9.04
N GLY A 405 -11.89 7.94 9.15
CA GLY A 405 -12.57 7.39 7.99
C GLY A 405 -13.53 8.34 7.26
N GLY A 406 -13.89 9.48 7.83
CA GLY A 406 -14.75 10.49 7.21
C GLY A 406 -14.00 11.66 6.54
N HIS A 407 -12.66 11.62 6.55
CA HIS A 407 -11.78 12.74 6.15
C HIS A 407 -12.01 14.05 6.91
N ASP A 408 -12.68 14.02 8.06
CA ASP A 408 -13.13 15.21 8.80
C ASP A 408 -12.51 15.33 10.18
N PHE A 409 -11.47 14.56 10.48
CA PHE A 409 -10.71 14.65 11.72
C PHE A 409 -9.24 14.28 11.51
N LEU A 410 -8.38 15.30 11.36
CA LEU A 410 -6.95 15.09 11.17
C LEU A 410 -6.27 14.70 12.47
N ALA A 411 -5.45 13.66 12.37
CA ALA A 411 -4.52 13.27 13.42
C ALA A 411 -3.35 14.26 13.50
N ASN A 412 -2.55 14.12 14.56
CA ASN A 412 -1.24 14.78 14.67
C ASN A 412 -0.11 14.04 13.96
N GLN A 413 -0.45 13.05 13.13
CA GLN A 413 0.50 12.24 12.38
C GLN A 413 0.59 12.79 10.97
N VAL A 414 1.55 13.69 10.78
CA VAL A 414 1.87 14.36 9.52
C VAL A 414 3.32 14.07 9.16
N SER A 415 3.62 13.96 7.86
CA SER A 415 4.98 13.79 7.33
C SER A 415 5.88 15.01 7.59
N GLY A 416 7.12 14.97 7.10
CA GLY A 416 8.05 16.07 7.24
C GLY A 416 8.62 16.15 8.65
N GLU A 417 8.75 17.35 9.19
CA GLU A 417 9.27 17.59 10.54
C GLU A 417 8.27 17.18 11.64
N GLY A 418 7.01 16.89 11.32
CA GLY A 418 5.95 16.66 12.30
C GLY A 418 5.49 17.96 12.96
N VAL A 419 4.42 17.88 13.76
CA VAL A 419 3.70 19.06 14.25
C VAL A 419 3.96 19.39 15.72
N LEU A 420 4.47 18.44 16.52
CA LEU A 420 4.62 18.55 17.98
C LEU A 420 3.38 19.16 18.64
N PHE A 421 2.22 18.60 18.30
CA PHE A 421 0.92 19.03 18.78
C PHE A 421 0.00 17.83 18.95
N GLY A 422 -1.10 18.02 19.66
CA GLY A 422 -2.19 17.04 19.68
C GLY A 422 -2.92 16.98 18.34
N ASN A 423 -3.92 16.11 18.23
CA ASN A 423 -4.77 15.99 17.06
C ASN A 423 -5.25 17.35 16.60
N LEU A 424 -5.12 17.57 15.30
CA LEU A 424 -5.47 18.81 14.63
C LEU A 424 -6.99 19.00 14.58
N GLY A 425 -7.74 17.90 14.67
CA GLY A 425 -9.18 17.90 14.82
C GLY A 425 -9.92 18.11 13.51
N GLY A 426 -11.16 18.59 13.60
CA GLY A 426 -11.94 18.91 12.41
C GLY A 426 -11.37 20.10 11.67
N LEU A 427 -11.37 20.03 10.34
CA LEU A 427 -10.93 21.12 9.47
C LEU A 427 -11.92 22.27 9.58
N LEU A 428 -11.55 23.26 10.39
CA LEU A 428 -12.22 24.55 10.41
C LEU A 428 -11.92 25.27 9.08
N PRO A 429 -12.78 26.20 8.64
CA PRO A 429 -12.41 27.12 7.57
C PRO A 429 -11.08 27.79 7.92
N ASP A 430 -10.13 27.79 6.98
CA ASP A 430 -8.78 28.36 7.11
C ASP A 430 -7.83 27.57 8.04
N PHE A 431 -7.86 26.23 7.98
CA PHE A 431 -6.93 25.38 8.72
C PHE A 431 -5.57 25.32 8.03
N GLU A 432 -4.54 25.91 8.63
CA GLU A 432 -3.17 25.94 8.11
C GLU A 432 -2.29 24.86 8.75
N LEU A 433 -1.52 24.14 7.93
CA LEU A 433 -0.48 23.20 8.38
C LEU A 433 0.84 23.87 8.75
N GLU A 434 0.89 25.21 8.84
CA GLU A 434 2.11 26.00 9.09
C GLU A 434 2.61 25.86 10.55
N PHE A 435 3.07 24.66 10.90
CA PHE A 435 3.80 24.33 12.11
C PHE A 435 5.30 24.62 11.93
N PRO A 436 6.11 24.66 13.01
CA PRO A 436 7.56 24.80 12.87
C PRO A 436 8.17 23.68 12.00
N GLY A 437 8.85 24.07 10.92
CA GLY A 437 9.42 23.13 9.95
C GLY A 437 8.49 22.88 8.76
N ASN A 438 8.93 22.08 7.79
CA ASN A 438 8.07 21.70 6.67
C ASN A 438 7.39 20.36 6.99
N GLN A 439 6.09 20.29 6.79
CA GLN A 439 5.24 19.11 6.89
C GLN A 439 5.23 18.28 5.60
N PHE A 440 5.89 18.77 4.55
CA PHE A 440 6.18 18.00 3.33
C PHE A 440 7.63 17.50 3.31
N VAL A 441 7.83 16.37 2.64
CA VAL A 441 9.15 15.84 2.29
C VAL A 441 9.51 16.20 0.85
N VAL A 442 10.82 16.23 0.54
CA VAL A 442 11.34 16.49 -0.80
C VAL A 442 11.99 15.23 -1.35
N VAL A 443 11.41 14.66 -2.40
CA VAL A 443 11.99 13.58 -3.18
C VAL A 443 13.01 14.17 -4.15
N PRO A 444 14.31 13.85 -4.03
CA PRO A 444 15.31 14.41 -4.91
C PRO A 444 15.11 13.92 -6.35
N ALA A 445 15.38 14.81 -7.31
CA ALA A 445 15.43 14.43 -8.71
C ALA A 445 16.46 13.29 -8.91
N PRO A 446 16.24 12.36 -9.85
CA PRO A 446 17.23 11.33 -10.15
C PRO A 446 18.57 11.98 -10.46
N ALA A 447 19.64 11.51 -9.83
CA ALA A 447 20.97 12.00 -10.14
C ALA A 447 21.23 11.73 -11.63
N VAL A 448 21.42 12.80 -12.42
CA VAL A 448 21.88 12.64 -13.80
C VAL A 448 23.23 11.95 -13.70
N ALA A 449 23.32 10.69 -14.16
CA ALA A 449 24.58 9.98 -14.21
C ALA A 449 25.57 10.89 -14.94
N ALA A 450 26.56 11.39 -14.21
CA ALA A 450 27.62 12.19 -14.82
C ALA A 450 28.18 11.30 -15.94
N ALA A 451 27.98 11.72 -17.19
CA ALA A 451 28.50 11.00 -18.34
C ALA A 451 29.99 10.82 -18.06
N ALA A 452 30.40 9.60 -17.72
CA ALA A 452 31.81 9.28 -17.52
C ALA A 452 32.48 9.72 -18.80
N ALA A 453 33.28 10.78 -18.71
CA ALA A 453 33.90 11.39 -19.87
C ALA A 453 34.60 10.27 -20.65
N VAL A 454 34.04 9.90 -21.80
CA VAL A 454 34.65 8.95 -22.70
C VAL A 454 36.01 9.57 -23.02
N PRO A 455 37.14 8.93 -22.65
CA PRO A 455 38.42 9.44 -23.08
C PRO A 455 38.40 9.44 -24.60
N GLU A 456 38.51 10.62 -25.21
CA GLU A 456 38.66 10.78 -26.65
C GLU A 456 39.63 9.72 -27.19
N PRO A 457 39.36 9.06 -28.33
CA PRO A 457 40.17 7.94 -28.84
C PRO A 457 41.65 8.29 -29.08
N THR A 458 42.00 9.57 -29.06
CA THR A 458 43.39 10.06 -29.10
C THR A 458 44.16 9.84 -27.79
N ALA A 459 43.50 9.78 -26.64
CA ALA A 459 44.14 9.49 -25.35
C ALA A 459 44.59 8.03 -25.23
N ALA A 460 43.85 7.09 -25.85
CA ALA A 460 44.22 5.67 -25.88
C ALA A 460 45.39 5.36 -26.85
N LEU A 461 45.60 6.20 -27.88
CA LEU A 461 46.67 5.99 -28.86
C LEU A 461 48.05 6.45 -28.37
N LEU A 462 48.12 7.33 -27.36
CA LEU A 462 49.40 7.76 -26.76
C LEU A 462 49.97 6.78 -25.73
N LEU A 463 49.14 5.88 -25.17
CA LEU A 463 49.60 4.84 -24.23
C LEU A 463 50.23 3.63 -24.93
N LEU A 464 49.94 3.41 -26.23
CA LEU A 464 50.47 2.29 -27.01
C LEU A 464 51.76 2.62 -27.79
N SER A 465 52.15 3.89 -27.90
CA SER A 465 53.40 4.30 -28.56
C SER A 465 54.60 4.44 -27.59
N GLY A 466 54.36 4.41 -26.27
CA GLY A 466 55.39 4.57 -25.24
C GLY A 466 56.15 3.30 -24.82
N ILE A 467 55.69 2.11 -25.18
CA ILE A 467 56.27 0.82 -24.69
C ILE A 467 57.22 0.16 -25.72
N GLY A 468 57.36 0.73 -26.93
CA GLY A 468 58.05 0.08 -28.06
C GLY A 468 59.54 0.36 -28.26
N LEU A 469 60.27 1.04 -27.35
CA LEU A 469 61.66 1.48 -27.62
C LEU A 469 62.73 1.11 -26.59
N LEU A 470 62.46 0.23 -25.63
CA LEU A 470 63.48 -0.25 -24.71
C LEU A 470 63.58 -1.77 -24.73
N GLY A 471 64.51 -2.30 -25.52
CA GLY A 471 65.02 -3.64 -25.25
C GLY A 471 65.59 -4.43 -26.43
N VAL A 472 66.63 -3.95 -27.11
CA VAL A 472 67.68 -4.85 -27.59
C VAL A 472 69.04 -4.15 -27.53
N SER A 473 69.78 -4.40 -26.45
CA SER A 473 71.24 -4.30 -26.50
C SER A 473 71.88 -5.50 -25.80
N ARG A 474 72.70 -6.22 -26.59
CA ARG A 474 73.82 -7.13 -26.25
C ARG A 474 73.57 -8.54 -25.69
N ARG A 475 73.97 -9.53 -26.51
CA ARG A 475 75.08 -10.53 -26.36
C ARG A 475 74.79 -11.69 -27.34
N ARG A 476 75.66 -12.22 -28.20
CA ARG A 476 77.13 -12.21 -28.41
C ARG A 476 77.44 -12.03 -29.88
#